data_AF-A0AAW7I088-F1
#
_entry.id   AF-A0AAW7I088-F1
#
_cell.length_a   1.000
_cell.length_b   1.000
_cell.length_c   1.000
_cell.angle_alpha   90.00
_cell.angle_beta   90.00
_cell.angle_gamma   90.00
#
_symmetry.space_group_name_H-M   'P 1'
#
loop_
_entity.id
_entity.type
_entity.pdbx_description
1 polymer ?
#
loop_
_entity_poly.entity_id
_entity_poly.type
_entity_poly.pdbx_seq_one_letter_code
_entity_poly.pdbx_strand_id
1 'polypeptide(L)'
;MKITTPQWLLAGLLALSCLPVWAKSDAQPATADADPRLQVEATLDQKFDQGKYSPKGADTCLKCHDADSRKPATGIFHNVHGNLGNQNGPMADKQCEACHGPAGNHPRTPRKGQQREPMITFGPDSPVPVEKQNSVCLSCHTDAKRMGWHASAHAVEDLSCTSCHSLHQAKDPVMDSKKQVETCTSCHAQQKADLHKRTSHPILNGELPCSSCHNPHQSQNEASLKQPSLNESCYECHAEKRGPFLWEHEPVTEDCSLCHSPHGSINQALLNKRVPQLCQECHSVPHANVSIPEGDLKVRGGSCLNCHNQIHGTNHPNGQSLRR
;
A
#
# COMPACT_ATOMS: atom_id res chain seq x y z
N MET A 1 -6.66 -3.41 75.02
CA MET A 1 -5.31 -3.58 75.65
C MET A 1 -4.31 -2.95 74.68
N LYS A 2 -3.85 -1.73 74.96
CA LYS A 2 -2.58 -1.40 75.65
C LYS A 2 -1.35 -1.85 74.82
N ILE A 3 -0.70 -0.96 74.05
CA ILE A 3 0.34 0.04 74.44
C ILE A 3 1.77 -0.58 74.44
N THR A 4 2.65 0.05 73.65
CA THR A 4 4.14 0.22 73.73
C THR A 4 5.14 -0.93 73.52
N THR A 5 6.04 -0.68 72.54
CA THR A 5 7.54 -0.76 72.46
C THR A 5 8.37 -1.06 73.74
N PRO A 6 9.74 -1.13 73.71
CA PRO A 6 10.77 -1.64 72.75
C PRO A 6 11.92 -2.44 73.47
N GLN A 7 12.95 -2.94 72.76
CA GLN A 7 14.40 -3.03 73.15
C GLN A 7 15.15 -4.08 72.30
N TRP A 8 16.45 -4.08 71.95
CA TRP A 8 17.61 -3.16 71.86
C TRP A 8 18.74 -3.95 71.13
N LEU A 9 19.60 -3.22 70.39
CA LEU A 9 21.06 -3.36 70.18
C LEU A 9 21.77 -4.74 70.15
N LEU A 10 22.63 -4.93 69.12
CA LEU A 10 24.10 -5.15 69.20
C LEU A 10 24.60 -5.58 67.79
N ALA A 11 25.37 -4.72 67.11
CA ALA A 11 26.84 -4.67 67.07
C ALA A 11 27.45 -5.69 66.10
N GLY A 12 28.21 -5.17 65.14
CA GLY A 12 28.69 -5.89 63.97
C GLY A 12 29.97 -6.69 64.17
N LEU A 13 30.41 -7.30 63.07
CA LEU A 13 31.79 -7.74 62.87
C LEU A 13 32.05 -7.90 61.36
N LEU A 14 33.10 -7.22 60.90
CA LEU A 14 33.68 -7.34 59.57
C LEU A 14 34.16 -8.78 59.32
N ALA A 15 33.91 -9.28 58.11
CA ALA A 15 34.74 -10.32 57.50
C ALA A 15 34.96 -9.97 56.02
N LEU A 16 36.15 -9.43 55.73
CA LEU A 16 36.73 -9.37 54.40
C LEU A 16 36.82 -10.79 53.84
N SER A 17 36.20 -11.05 52.69
CA SER A 17 36.45 -12.26 51.89
C SER A 17 36.89 -11.85 50.50
N CYS A 18 38.11 -12.28 50.15
CA CYS A 18 38.70 -12.19 48.83
C CYS A 18 37.88 -13.00 47.82
N LEU A 19 37.53 -12.39 46.69
CA LEU A 19 37.08 -13.11 45.49
C LEU A 19 38.03 -12.80 44.32
N PRO A 20 38.37 -13.81 43.49
CA PRO A 20 39.39 -13.70 42.47
C PRO A 20 38.88 -12.92 41.25
N VAL A 21 39.76 -12.10 40.69
CA VAL A 21 39.57 -11.40 39.42
C VAL A 21 39.58 -12.44 38.30
N TRP A 22 38.40 -12.79 37.79
CA TRP A 22 38.26 -13.35 36.45
C TRP A 22 38.21 -12.18 35.48
N ALA A 23 39.35 -11.93 34.82
CA ALA A 23 39.41 -11.07 33.65
C ALA A 23 38.55 -11.71 32.55
N LYS A 24 37.33 -11.21 32.36
CA LYS A 24 36.59 -11.41 31.12
C LYS A 24 37.36 -10.66 30.05
N SER A 25 38.00 -11.39 29.14
CA SER A 25 38.43 -10.84 27.87
C SER A 25 37.18 -10.38 27.13
N ASP A 26 36.97 -9.07 27.05
CA ASP A 26 36.01 -8.44 26.13
C ASP A 26 36.52 -8.65 24.70
N ALA A 27 36.39 -9.88 24.20
CA ALA A 27 36.42 -10.14 22.78
C ALA A 27 35.03 -9.79 22.25
N GLN A 28 34.85 -8.53 21.86
CA GLN A 28 33.73 -8.11 21.04
C GLN A 28 33.65 -9.05 19.82
N PRO A 29 32.48 -9.66 19.51
CA PRO A 29 32.35 -10.42 18.29
C PRO A 29 32.55 -9.47 17.11
N ALA A 30 33.53 -9.78 16.27
CA ALA A 30 33.75 -9.09 15.01
C ALA A 30 32.44 -9.08 14.22
N THR A 31 31.97 -7.89 13.84
CA THR A 31 30.77 -7.68 13.04
C THR A 31 30.90 -8.39 11.70
N ALA A 32 30.25 -9.53 11.55
CA ALA A 32 30.02 -10.16 10.26
C ALA A 32 28.99 -9.32 9.48
N ASP A 33 29.36 -8.93 8.26
CA ASP A 33 28.54 -8.30 7.20
C ASP A 33 27.69 -7.07 7.58
N ALA A 34 28.33 -5.91 7.70
CA ALA A 34 27.62 -4.66 7.50
C ALA A 34 27.25 -4.54 6.01
N ASP A 35 25.95 -4.46 5.70
CA ASP A 35 25.45 -4.19 4.34
C ASP A 35 26.23 -3.00 3.74
N PRO A 36 26.94 -3.16 2.61
CA PRO A 36 27.70 -2.09 1.98
C PRO A 36 26.88 -0.82 1.73
N ARG A 37 25.55 -0.94 1.59
CA ARG A 37 24.62 0.17 1.44
C ARG A 37 24.56 1.07 2.67
N LEU A 38 24.83 0.55 3.87
CA LEU A 38 24.85 1.35 5.11
C LEU A 38 26.02 2.35 5.14
N GLN A 39 27.17 1.97 4.57
CA GLN A 39 28.31 2.89 4.44
C GLN A 39 28.03 4.00 3.42
N VAL A 40 27.35 3.65 2.33
CA VAL A 40 26.91 4.63 1.33
C VAL A 40 25.85 5.56 1.91
N GLU A 41 24.89 5.02 2.67
CA GLU A 41 23.88 5.81 3.37
C GLU A 41 24.52 6.80 4.34
N ALA A 42 25.45 6.37 5.20
CA ALA A 42 26.15 7.27 6.12
C ALA A 42 26.92 8.39 5.38
N THR A 43 27.52 8.07 4.23
CA THR A 43 28.18 9.06 3.37
C THR A 43 27.18 10.05 2.79
N LEU A 44 26.01 9.57 2.34
CA LEU A 44 24.95 10.43 1.81
C LEU A 44 24.39 11.32 2.91
N ASP A 45 24.14 10.80 4.11
CA ASP A 45 23.65 11.58 5.25
C ASP A 45 24.59 12.72 5.61
N GLN A 46 25.89 12.43 5.69
CA GLN A 46 26.89 13.46 5.90
C GLN A 46 26.85 14.55 4.80
N LYS A 47 26.57 14.18 3.55
CA LYS A 47 26.43 15.15 2.44
C LYS A 47 25.17 16.00 2.60
N PHE A 48 24.04 15.40 2.94
CA PHE A 48 22.79 16.10 3.21
C PHE A 48 22.94 17.09 4.37
N ASP A 49 23.58 16.68 5.48
CA ASP A 49 23.86 17.53 6.64
C ASP A 49 24.77 18.72 6.31
N GLN A 50 25.75 18.52 5.43
CA GLN A 50 26.61 19.61 4.98
C GLN A 50 25.88 20.61 4.07
N GLY A 51 24.78 20.22 3.43
CA GLY A 51 23.94 21.10 2.62
C GLY A 51 24.66 21.77 1.44
N LYS A 52 25.73 21.17 0.92
CA LYS A 52 26.56 21.75 -0.16
C LYS A 52 25.96 21.50 -1.55
N TYR A 53 24.80 22.08 -1.81
CA TYR A 53 24.10 22.00 -3.08
C TYR A 53 24.80 22.78 -4.21
N SER A 54 24.61 22.34 -5.45
CA SER A 54 25.18 22.95 -6.65
C SER A 54 24.58 24.33 -6.92
N PRO A 55 25.41 25.38 -7.03
CA PRO A 55 24.93 26.74 -7.36
C PRO A 55 24.47 26.86 -8.82
N LYS A 56 24.76 25.87 -9.67
CA LYS A 56 24.40 25.84 -11.09
C LYS A 56 23.20 24.93 -11.39
N GLY A 57 22.60 24.32 -10.37
CA GLY A 57 21.46 23.43 -10.52
C GLY A 57 21.67 22.30 -11.55
N ALA A 58 20.60 21.98 -12.27
CA ALA A 58 20.44 20.87 -13.20
C ALA A 58 21.35 20.96 -14.43
N ASP A 59 21.78 22.16 -14.84
CA ASP A 59 22.62 22.36 -16.03
C ASP A 59 23.94 21.57 -15.98
N THR A 60 24.45 21.33 -14.76
CA THR A 60 25.65 20.52 -14.57
C THR A 60 25.38 19.02 -14.69
N CYS A 61 24.17 18.58 -14.34
CA CYS A 61 23.73 17.19 -14.37
C CYS A 61 23.41 16.77 -15.81
N LEU A 62 22.70 17.62 -16.56
CA LEU A 62 22.21 17.31 -17.91
C LEU A 62 23.33 17.18 -18.96
N LYS A 63 24.56 17.60 -18.67
CA LYS A 63 25.72 17.34 -19.54
C LYS A 63 26.04 15.85 -19.68
N CYS A 64 25.62 15.04 -18.70
CA CYS A 64 25.83 13.59 -18.67
C CYS A 64 24.52 12.79 -18.61
N HIS A 65 23.41 13.45 -18.25
CA HIS A 65 22.06 12.87 -18.09
C HIS A 65 21.04 13.46 -19.08
N ASP A 66 21.51 13.82 -20.28
CA ASP A 66 20.65 14.27 -21.39
C ASP A 66 19.75 13.15 -21.93
N ALA A 67 18.96 13.48 -22.95
CA ALA A 67 18.01 12.55 -23.56
C ALA A 67 18.66 11.34 -24.24
N ASP A 68 19.90 11.49 -24.70
CA ASP A 68 20.65 10.46 -25.45
C ASP A 68 21.61 9.66 -24.54
N SER A 69 21.75 10.07 -23.28
CA SER A 69 22.58 9.40 -22.30
C SER A 69 22.05 8.01 -21.93
N ARG A 70 22.93 7.17 -21.36
CA ARG A 70 22.54 5.85 -20.85
C ARG A 70 21.51 5.92 -19.71
N LYS A 71 21.46 7.04 -18.98
CA LYS A 71 20.55 7.27 -17.85
C LYS A 71 19.88 8.63 -18.03
N PRO A 72 18.93 8.76 -18.96
CA PRO A 72 18.31 10.04 -19.25
C PRO A 72 17.46 10.51 -18.06
N ALA A 73 17.55 11.80 -17.74
CA ALA A 73 16.73 12.43 -16.71
C ALA A 73 15.74 13.46 -17.29
N THR A 74 15.88 13.80 -18.58
CA THR A 74 15.13 14.88 -19.23
C THR A 74 13.61 14.69 -19.23
N GLY A 75 13.13 13.44 -19.14
CA GLY A 75 11.71 13.14 -19.07
C GLY A 75 11.00 13.79 -17.87
N ILE A 76 11.73 14.10 -16.78
CA ILE A 76 11.16 14.75 -15.60
C ILE A 76 10.59 16.14 -15.90
N PHE A 77 11.20 16.87 -16.84
CA PHE A 77 10.78 18.23 -17.20
C PHE A 77 9.40 18.30 -17.86
N HIS A 78 8.86 17.15 -18.27
CA HIS A 78 7.55 17.05 -18.89
C HIS A 78 6.45 16.63 -17.90
N ASN A 79 6.77 16.45 -16.61
CA ASN A 79 5.81 16.08 -15.57
C ASN A 79 5.73 17.12 -14.44
N VAL A 80 4.89 16.82 -13.44
CA VAL A 80 4.59 17.72 -12.32
C VAL A 80 5.80 18.08 -11.45
N HIS A 81 6.80 17.19 -11.37
CA HIS A 81 8.03 17.47 -10.63
C HIS A 81 8.96 18.39 -11.43
N GLY A 82 8.92 18.32 -12.76
CA GLY A 82 9.65 19.20 -13.67
C GLY A 82 9.13 20.64 -13.76
N ASN A 83 7.94 20.90 -13.23
CA ASN A 83 7.25 22.18 -13.40
C ASN A 83 7.86 23.28 -12.52
N LEU A 84 8.58 24.21 -13.15
CA LEU A 84 9.16 25.40 -12.49
C LEU A 84 8.12 26.36 -11.92
N GLY A 85 6.87 26.32 -12.41
CA GLY A 85 5.78 27.13 -11.88
C GLY A 85 5.26 26.67 -10.52
N ASN A 86 5.60 25.44 -10.09
CA ASN A 86 5.26 24.96 -8.77
C ASN A 86 6.32 25.40 -7.75
N GLN A 87 6.02 26.44 -6.96
CA GLN A 87 6.95 26.98 -5.96
C GLN A 87 7.32 25.97 -4.86
N ASN A 88 6.44 24.99 -4.59
CA ASN A 88 6.68 23.91 -3.64
C ASN A 88 7.25 22.65 -4.33
N GLY A 89 7.56 22.74 -5.62
CA GLY A 89 8.11 21.65 -6.41
C GLY A 89 9.62 21.55 -6.29
N PRO A 90 10.20 20.37 -6.58
CA PRO A 90 11.64 20.16 -6.43
C PRO A 90 12.45 21.10 -7.34
N MET A 91 11.93 21.43 -8.53
CA MET A 91 12.62 22.30 -9.50
C MET A 91 12.67 23.78 -9.11
N ALA A 92 11.79 24.23 -8.21
CA ALA A 92 11.84 25.59 -7.67
C ALA A 92 12.82 25.73 -6.49
N ASP A 93 13.22 24.61 -5.85
CA ASP A 93 14.14 24.61 -4.70
C ASP A 93 15.55 24.10 -5.08
N LYS A 94 15.81 22.79 -5.00
CA LYS A 94 17.13 22.17 -5.24
C LYS A 94 17.24 21.39 -6.56
N GLN A 95 16.22 21.47 -7.40
CA GLN A 95 16.14 20.77 -8.69
C GLN A 95 16.45 19.28 -8.55
N CYS A 96 17.37 18.73 -9.34
CA CYS A 96 17.76 17.32 -9.27
C CYS A 96 18.24 16.92 -7.86
N GLU A 97 18.91 17.83 -7.15
CA GLU A 97 19.46 17.57 -5.82
C GLU A 97 18.38 17.56 -4.72
N ALA A 98 17.14 17.99 -5.01
CA ALA A 98 16.02 17.82 -4.09
C ALA A 98 15.71 16.34 -3.85
N CYS A 99 15.90 15.50 -4.88
CA CYS A 99 15.70 14.06 -4.79
C CYS A 99 17.03 13.30 -4.67
N HIS A 100 18.06 13.73 -5.40
CA HIS A 100 19.34 13.03 -5.49
C HIS A 100 20.39 13.46 -4.46
N GLY A 101 20.08 14.50 -3.68
CA GLY A 101 20.99 15.09 -2.71
C GLY A 101 22.15 15.87 -3.34
N PRO A 102 23.03 16.45 -2.51
CA PRO A 102 24.16 17.24 -2.97
C PRO A 102 25.10 16.45 -3.89
N ALA A 103 25.43 17.00 -5.05
CA ALA A 103 26.26 16.31 -6.04
C ALA A 103 27.72 16.15 -5.60
N GLY A 104 28.26 17.07 -4.78
CA GLY A 104 29.64 17.00 -4.29
C GLY A 104 30.67 16.89 -5.42
N ASN A 105 31.48 15.83 -5.42
CA ASN A 105 32.44 15.57 -6.50
C ASN A 105 31.85 14.81 -7.71
N HIS A 106 30.59 14.36 -7.64
CA HIS A 106 29.92 13.57 -8.68
C HIS A 106 30.00 14.15 -10.10
N PRO A 107 29.76 15.46 -10.34
CA PRO A 107 29.77 16.00 -11.71
C PRO A 107 31.18 16.18 -12.28
N ARG A 108 32.23 15.88 -11.52
CA ARG A 108 33.64 16.08 -11.92
C ARG A 108 34.34 14.75 -12.12
N THR A 109 35.42 14.75 -12.90
CA THR A 109 36.32 13.61 -12.96
C THR A 109 37.05 13.50 -11.62
N PRO A 110 36.97 12.35 -10.91
CA PRO A 110 37.67 12.17 -9.65
C PRO A 110 39.18 12.33 -9.83
N ARG A 111 39.86 12.92 -8.85
CA ARG A 111 41.34 12.99 -8.86
C ARG A 111 41.92 11.59 -8.65
N LYS A 112 43.19 11.40 -9.01
CA LYS A 112 43.90 10.12 -8.81
C LYS A 112 43.78 9.69 -7.33
N GLY A 113 43.21 8.51 -7.09
CA GLY A 113 42.97 7.96 -5.75
C GLY A 113 41.64 8.38 -5.09
N GLN A 114 40.84 9.23 -5.72
CA GLN A 114 39.49 9.55 -5.25
C GLN A 114 38.44 8.74 -6.01
N GLN A 115 37.43 8.26 -5.30
CA GLN A 115 36.23 7.69 -5.91
C GLN A 115 35.20 8.80 -6.16
N ARG A 116 34.34 8.58 -7.17
CA ARG A 116 33.18 9.44 -7.40
C ARG A 116 32.20 9.22 -6.26
N GLU A 117 31.78 10.31 -5.62
CA GLU A 117 30.81 10.27 -4.55
C GLU A 117 29.47 9.69 -5.06
N PRO A 118 28.85 8.81 -4.27
CA PRO A 118 27.54 8.29 -4.60
C PRO A 118 26.50 9.42 -4.53
N MET A 119 25.45 9.23 -5.32
CA MET A 119 24.19 9.96 -5.21
C MET A 119 23.11 8.94 -4.89
N ILE A 120 22.04 9.36 -4.21
CA ILE A 120 20.89 8.48 -4.05
C ILE A 120 20.27 8.23 -5.43
N THR A 121 19.98 6.97 -5.73
CA THR A 121 19.20 6.57 -6.90
C THR A 121 17.99 5.78 -6.43
N PHE A 122 17.03 5.56 -7.31
CA PHE A 122 15.78 4.91 -6.95
C PHE A 122 15.62 3.62 -7.75
N GLY A 123 15.07 2.60 -7.11
CA GLY A 123 14.88 1.27 -7.69
C GLY A 123 15.70 0.18 -6.98
N PRO A 124 15.67 -1.05 -7.51
CA PRO A 124 16.30 -2.22 -6.87
C PRO A 124 17.83 -2.10 -6.80
N ASP A 125 18.46 -1.47 -7.80
CA ASP A 125 19.92 -1.28 -7.87
C ASP A 125 20.40 -0.03 -7.12
N SER A 126 19.56 0.54 -6.25
CA SER A 126 19.92 1.73 -5.48
C SER A 126 21.06 1.44 -4.50
N PRO A 127 22.00 2.38 -4.31
CA PRO A 127 23.07 2.23 -3.33
C PRO A 127 22.59 2.41 -1.88
N VAL A 128 21.30 2.66 -1.64
CA VAL A 128 20.70 2.81 -0.30
C VAL A 128 19.49 1.89 -0.10
N PRO A 129 19.14 1.56 1.16
CA PRO A 129 17.94 0.79 1.49
C PRO A 129 16.64 1.46 0.99
N VAL A 130 15.58 0.66 0.83
CA VAL A 130 14.27 1.13 0.34
C VAL A 130 13.66 2.18 1.26
N GLU A 131 13.82 2.05 2.57
CA GLU A 131 13.36 3.04 3.53
C GLU A 131 13.93 4.44 3.24
N LYS A 132 15.23 4.51 2.95
CA LYS A 132 15.92 5.75 2.58
C LYS A 132 15.47 6.31 1.23
N GLN A 133 15.17 5.45 0.28
CA GLN A 133 14.58 5.88 -1.00
C GLN A 133 13.20 6.52 -0.79
N ASN A 134 12.36 5.86 0.01
CA ASN A 134 11.01 6.32 0.30
C ASN A 134 11.00 7.60 1.14
N SER A 135 11.95 7.77 2.06
CA SER A 135 12.03 8.98 2.91
C SER A 135 12.19 10.26 2.09
N VAL A 136 12.85 10.22 0.93
CA VAL A 136 12.98 11.38 0.03
C VAL A 136 11.62 11.79 -0.56
N CYS A 137 10.77 10.81 -0.91
CA CYS A 137 9.43 11.13 -1.39
C CYS A 137 8.57 11.63 -0.22
N LEU A 138 8.65 10.97 0.93
CA LEU A 138 7.86 11.26 2.12
C LEU A 138 8.26 12.57 2.82
N SER A 139 9.43 13.15 2.54
CA SER A 139 9.77 14.49 3.06
C SER A 139 8.87 15.59 2.46
N CYS A 140 8.25 15.33 1.31
CA CYS A 140 7.32 16.26 0.66
C CYS A 140 5.89 15.70 0.54
N HIS A 141 5.73 14.37 0.47
CA HIS A 141 4.45 13.70 0.24
C HIS A 141 3.84 13.11 1.52
N THR A 142 3.49 13.98 2.46
CA THR A 142 2.88 13.63 3.76
C THR A 142 1.37 13.84 3.81
N ASP A 143 0.69 13.81 2.66
CA ASP A 143 -0.75 14.10 2.61
C ASP A 143 -1.62 12.98 3.22
N ALA A 144 -2.91 13.28 3.35
CA ALA A 144 -3.91 12.37 3.91
C ALA A 144 -3.92 10.98 3.25
N LYS A 145 -3.60 10.89 1.96
CA LYS A 145 -3.60 9.64 1.20
C LYS A 145 -2.38 8.76 1.50
N ARG A 146 -1.32 9.31 2.11
CA ARG A 146 -0.06 8.63 2.40
C ARG A 146 0.26 8.53 3.89
N MET A 147 -0.62 9.03 4.77
CA MET A 147 -0.43 8.95 6.22
C MET A 147 -0.26 7.52 6.73
N GLY A 148 -0.94 6.55 6.10
CA GLY A 148 -0.86 5.13 6.45
C GLY A 148 0.33 4.39 5.86
N TRP A 149 1.19 5.05 5.06
CA TRP A 149 2.22 4.38 4.26
C TRP A 149 3.13 3.47 5.09
N HIS A 150 3.63 3.96 6.23
CA HIS A 150 4.54 3.18 7.08
C HIS A 150 3.93 1.89 7.65
N ALA A 151 2.60 1.80 7.70
CA ALA A 151 1.86 0.61 8.13
C ALA A 151 1.24 -0.15 6.95
N SER A 152 1.57 0.23 5.70
CA SER A 152 1.04 -0.42 4.51
C SER A 152 1.72 -1.76 4.27
N ALA A 153 0.97 -2.72 3.72
CA ALA A 153 1.55 -3.99 3.26
C ALA A 153 2.69 -3.75 2.25
N HIS A 154 2.56 -2.75 1.37
CA HIS A 154 3.62 -2.41 0.42
C HIS A 154 4.91 -1.92 1.09
N ALA A 155 4.81 -1.12 2.16
CA ALA A 155 5.98 -0.68 2.90
C ALA A 155 6.62 -1.83 3.69
N VAL A 156 5.79 -2.72 4.27
CA VAL A 156 6.26 -3.91 5.01
C VAL A 156 6.96 -4.91 4.09
N GLU A 157 6.52 -5.03 2.84
CA GLU A 157 7.14 -5.87 1.80
C GLU A 157 8.31 -5.16 1.07
N ASP A 158 8.92 -4.15 1.70
CA ASP A 158 10.08 -3.40 1.18
C ASP A 158 9.91 -2.85 -0.25
N LEU A 159 8.70 -2.40 -0.61
CA LEU A 159 8.48 -1.75 -1.91
C LEU A 159 8.87 -0.27 -1.85
N SER A 160 9.67 0.15 -2.84
CA SER A 160 9.98 1.57 -3.02
C SER A 160 8.86 2.27 -3.80
N CYS A 161 8.68 3.58 -3.59
CA CYS A 161 7.73 4.39 -4.37
C CYS A 161 7.96 4.22 -5.89
N THR A 162 9.23 4.10 -6.28
CA THR A 162 9.65 3.94 -7.68
C THR A 162 9.46 2.54 -8.27
N SER A 163 9.03 1.58 -7.46
CA SER A 163 8.58 0.27 -7.96
C SER A 163 7.27 0.40 -8.73
N CYS A 164 6.48 1.44 -8.43
CA CYS A 164 5.23 1.75 -9.12
C CYS A 164 5.30 3.06 -9.93
N HIS A 165 5.89 4.12 -9.36
CA HIS A 165 5.95 5.45 -9.96
C HIS A 165 7.20 5.65 -10.81
N SER A 166 7.07 6.26 -12.00
CA SER A 166 8.23 6.61 -12.84
C SER A 166 8.34 8.12 -13.09
N LEU A 167 9.40 8.73 -12.53
CA LEU A 167 9.57 10.18 -12.52
C LEU A 167 10.43 10.73 -13.68
N HIS A 168 11.27 9.91 -14.32
CA HIS A 168 12.07 10.33 -15.48
C HIS A 168 11.32 10.11 -16.81
N GLN A 169 9.98 10.22 -16.76
CA GLN A 169 9.10 10.09 -17.90
C GLN A 169 8.11 11.25 -17.92
N ALA A 170 7.62 11.60 -19.11
CA ALA A 170 6.63 12.67 -19.26
C ALA A 170 5.30 12.34 -18.57
N LYS A 171 4.92 11.07 -18.57
CA LYS A 171 3.72 10.58 -17.89
C LYS A 171 4.08 9.35 -17.08
N ASP A 172 3.64 9.35 -15.83
CA ASP A 172 3.82 8.23 -14.94
C ASP A 172 2.88 7.07 -15.35
N PRO A 173 3.40 5.88 -15.68
CA PRO A 173 2.58 4.75 -16.11
C PRO A 173 1.46 4.37 -15.14
N VAL A 174 1.69 4.45 -13.82
CA VAL A 174 0.68 4.04 -12.83
C VAL A 174 -0.51 5.00 -12.75
N MET A 175 -0.40 6.19 -13.35
CA MET A 175 -1.48 7.18 -13.44
C MET A 175 -2.39 6.95 -14.64
N ASP A 176 -2.01 6.07 -15.57
CA ASP A 176 -2.87 5.61 -16.67
C ASP A 176 -3.64 4.36 -16.23
N SER A 177 -4.97 4.35 -16.39
CA SER A 177 -5.82 3.28 -15.83
C SER A 177 -5.45 1.89 -16.33
N LYS A 178 -5.08 1.76 -17.63
CA LYS A 178 -4.76 0.46 -18.21
C LYS A 178 -3.39 -0.02 -17.75
N LYS A 179 -2.39 0.87 -17.79
CA LYS A 179 -1.04 0.55 -17.31
C LYS A 179 -1.00 0.30 -15.80
N GLN A 180 -1.87 0.96 -15.02
CA GLN A 180 -2.01 0.70 -13.59
C GLN A 180 -2.38 -0.76 -13.32
N VAL A 181 -3.33 -1.31 -14.08
CA VAL A 181 -3.74 -2.72 -13.95
C VAL A 181 -2.56 -3.64 -14.21
N GLU A 182 -1.76 -3.36 -15.25
CA GLU A 182 -0.54 -4.11 -15.55
C GLU A 182 0.48 -4.04 -14.42
N THR A 183 0.71 -2.85 -13.85
CA THR A 183 1.61 -2.66 -12.69
C THR A 183 1.15 -3.47 -11.49
N CYS A 184 -0.13 -3.38 -11.08
CA CYS A 184 -0.63 -4.11 -9.92
C CYS A 184 -0.61 -5.63 -10.14
N THR A 185 -1.05 -6.08 -11.32
CA THR A 185 -1.16 -7.52 -11.64
C THR A 185 0.17 -8.19 -11.96
N SER A 186 1.27 -7.43 -12.00
CA SER A 186 2.63 -7.99 -12.06
C SER A 186 2.98 -8.79 -10.80
N CYS A 187 2.47 -8.37 -9.64
CA CYS A 187 2.62 -9.08 -8.36
C CYS A 187 1.31 -9.75 -7.90
N HIS A 188 0.16 -9.08 -8.10
CA HIS A 188 -1.16 -9.59 -7.67
C HIS A 188 -1.75 -10.59 -8.66
N ALA A 189 -1.12 -11.76 -8.75
CA ALA A 189 -1.48 -12.82 -9.71
C ALA A 189 -2.90 -13.38 -9.48
N GLN A 190 -3.37 -13.46 -8.23
CA GLN A 190 -4.73 -13.93 -7.93
C GLN A 190 -5.77 -12.98 -8.51
N GLN A 191 -5.63 -11.67 -8.27
CA GLN A 191 -6.53 -10.66 -8.84
C GLN A 191 -6.47 -10.69 -10.36
N LYS A 192 -5.27 -10.86 -10.96
CA LYS A 192 -5.14 -11.04 -12.41
C LYS A 192 -6.01 -12.20 -12.92
N ALA A 193 -6.00 -13.35 -12.24
CA ALA A 193 -6.84 -14.49 -12.60
C ALA A 193 -8.33 -14.19 -12.40
N ASP A 194 -8.70 -13.53 -11.30
CA ASP A 194 -10.09 -13.17 -11.00
C ASP A 194 -10.69 -12.24 -12.05
N LEU A 195 -9.93 -11.25 -12.51
CA LEU A 195 -10.34 -10.32 -13.57
C LEU A 195 -10.58 -11.00 -14.93
N HIS A 196 -10.06 -12.22 -15.14
CA HIS A 196 -10.30 -13.02 -16.35
C HIS A 196 -11.43 -14.03 -16.18
N LYS A 197 -12.10 -14.08 -15.02
CA LYS A 197 -13.27 -14.92 -14.83
C LYS A 197 -14.45 -14.40 -15.66
N ARG A 198 -15.48 -15.23 -15.77
CA ARG A 198 -16.67 -14.97 -16.61
C ARG A 198 -17.33 -13.63 -16.33
N THR A 199 -17.40 -13.22 -15.07
CA THR A 199 -17.84 -11.89 -14.68
C THR A 199 -16.79 -11.25 -13.79
N SER A 200 -16.53 -9.97 -14.01
CA SER A 200 -15.65 -9.11 -13.23
C SER A 200 -16.16 -7.68 -13.34
N HIS A 201 -15.71 -6.79 -12.46
CA HIS A 201 -15.77 -5.36 -12.79
C HIS A 201 -14.93 -5.09 -14.05
N PRO A 202 -15.21 -4.01 -14.81
CA PRO A 202 -14.50 -3.66 -16.04
C PRO A 202 -13.12 -3.04 -15.71
N ILE A 203 -12.27 -3.84 -15.06
CA ILE A 203 -10.91 -3.44 -14.64
C ILE A 203 -9.91 -3.85 -15.73
N LEU A 204 -10.09 -5.04 -16.33
CA LEU A 204 -9.13 -5.59 -17.30
C LEU A 204 -8.94 -4.71 -18.55
N ASN A 205 -9.99 -4.01 -18.98
CA ASN A 205 -9.97 -3.06 -20.09
C ASN A 205 -9.56 -1.63 -19.68
N GLY A 206 -9.32 -1.38 -18.38
CA GLY A 206 -8.90 -0.09 -17.84
C GLY A 206 -10.04 0.92 -17.65
N GLU A 207 -11.31 0.53 -17.79
CA GLU A 207 -12.46 1.42 -17.55
C GLU A 207 -12.61 1.74 -16.06
N LEU A 208 -12.26 0.80 -15.19
CA LEU A 208 -12.19 0.96 -13.74
C LEU A 208 -10.78 0.60 -13.23
N PRO A 209 -9.93 1.57 -12.86
CA PRO A 209 -8.63 1.26 -12.28
C PRO A 209 -8.76 0.64 -10.87
N CYS A 210 -7.76 -0.16 -10.44
CA CYS A 210 -7.71 -0.72 -9.08
C CYS A 210 -7.80 0.37 -8.00
N SER A 211 -7.17 1.51 -8.28
CA SER A 211 -7.21 2.68 -7.42
C SER A 211 -8.59 3.32 -7.29
N SER A 212 -9.61 2.94 -8.07
CA SER A 212 -10.98 3.40 -7.82
C SER A 212 -11.52 2.90 -6.48
N CYS A 213 -11.13 1.70 -6.07
CA CYS A 213 -11.53 1.10 -4.79
C CYS A 213 -10.41 1.16 -3.74
N HIS A 214 -9.16 0.90 -4.15
CA HIS A 214 -8.04 0.80 -3.21
C HIS A 214 -7.21 2.09 -3.14
N ASN A 215 -6.61 2.34 -1.98
CA ASN A 215 -5.48 3.23 -1.80
C ASN A 215 -4.20 2.38 -1.67
N PRO A 216 -3.32 2.34 -2.68
CA PRO A 216 -2.09 1.54 -2.62
C PRO A 216 -1.10 2.00 -1.54
N HIS A 217 -1.31 3.18 -0.93
CA HIS A 217 -0.49 3.70 0.16
C HIS A 217 -1.07 3.42 1.56
N GLN A 218 -1.98 2.47 1.65
CA GLN A 218 -2.78 2.12 2.83
C GLN A 218 -3.87 3.15 3.18
N SER A 219 -4.97 2.62 3.71
CA SER A 219 -6.07 3.37 4.29
C SER A 219 -6.35 2.90 5.71
N GLN A 220 -7.48 3.29 6.29
CA GLN A 220 -7.83 2.96 7.67
C GLN A 220 -8.37 1.53 7.83
N ASN A 221 -8.59 0.79 6.74
CA ASN A 221 -9.10 -0.58 6.78
C ASN A 221 -8.07 -1.60 6.28
N GLU A 222 -8.32 -2.86 6.61
CA GLU A 222 -7.42 -4.00 6.34
C GLU A 222 -7.17 -4.26 4.85
N ALA A 223 -8.16 -3.97 3.99
CA ALA A 223 -8.07 -4.17 2.54
C ALA A 223 -7.56 -2.92 1.80
N SER A 224 -7.09 -1.91 2.53
CA SER A 224 -6.63 -0.63 1.99
C SER A 224 -7.67 0.06 1.08
N LEU A 225 -8.97 -0.09 1.34
CA LEU A 225 -10.03 0.55 0.57
C LEU A 225 -10.07 2.06 0.82
N LYS A 226 -10.43 2.85 -0.19
CA LYS A 226 -10.55 4.31 -0.05
C LYS A 226 -11.59 4.74 0.96
N GLN A 227 -12.71 4.01 1.04
CA GLN A 227 -13.76 4.30 2.01
C GLN A 227 -13.54 3.50 3.30
N PRO A 228 -14.13 3.92 4.43
CA PRO A 228 -13.94 3.26 5.72
C PRO A 228 -14.39 1.79 5.75
N SER A 229 -15.38 1.41 4.95
CA SER A 229 -15.89 0.04 4.84
C SER A 229 -16.03 -0.40 3.39
N LEU A 230 -16.19 -1.71 3.19
CA LEU A 230 -16.48 -2.27 1.88
C LEU A 230 -17.80 -1.76 1.31
N ASN A 231 -18.87 -1.76 2.11
CA ASN A 231 -20.19 -1.31 1.66
C ASN A 231 -20.18 0.16 1.21
N GLU A 232 -19.52 1.05 1.96
CA GLU A 232 -19.38 2.45 1.55
C GLU A 232 -18.57 2.56 0.25
N SER A 233 -17.55 1.73 0.04
CA SER A 233 -16.83 1.66 -1.24
C SER A 233 -17.73 1.25 -2.40
N CYS A 234 -18.66 0.30 -2.16
CA CYS A 234 -19.63 -0.11 -3.17
C CYS A 234 -20.65 1.00 -3.47
N TYR A 235 -21.11 1.73 -2.46
CA TYR A 235 -22.14 2.78 -2.61
C TYR A 235 -21.67 4.01 -3.38
N GLU A 236 -20.37 4.22 -3.55
CA GLU A 236 -19.83 5.27 -4.43
C GLU A 236 -20.31 5.11 -5.89
N CYS A 237 -20.62 3.88 -6.31
CA CYS A 237 -21.15 3.58 -7.64
C CYS A 237 -22.55 2.95 -7.59
N HIS A 238 -22.82 2.09 -6.61
CA HIS A 238 -24.09 1.38 -6.41
C HIS A 238 -24.97 2.09 -5.36
N ALA A 239 -25.16 3.39 -5.53
CA ALA A 239 -25.91 4.21 -4.59
C ALA A 239 -27.36 3.74 -4.41
N GLU A 240 -27.95 3.08 -5.42
CA GLU A 240 -29.29 2.51 -5.37
C GLU A 240 -29.42 1.33 -4.40
N LYS A 241 -28.30 0.79 -3.92
CA LYS A 241 -28.26 -0.28 -2.91
C LYS A 241 -28.04 0.26 -1.50
N ARG A 242 -27.82 1.57 -1.36
CA ARG A 242 -27.63 2.22 -0.07
C ARG A 242 -28.96 2.35 0.66
N GLY A 243 -29.05 1.73 1.84
CA GLY A 243 -30.18 1.86 2.75
C GLY A 243 -30.25 3.23 3.46
N PRO A 244 -31.14 3.39 4.46
CA PRO A 244 -31.94 2.32 5.02
C PRO A 244 -33.16 1.98 4.15
N PHE A 245 -33.39 0.69 3.94
CA PHE A 245 -34.67 0.21 3.39
C PHE A 245 -35.66 -0.10 4.52
N LEU A 246 -36.97 -0.11 4.23
CA LEU A 246 -37.98 -0.53 5.20
C LEU A 246 -37.80 -2.02 5.58
N TRP A 247 -37.50 -2.85 4.58
CA TRP A 247 -37.17 -4.26 4.75
C TRP A 247 -35.79 -4.50 4.15
N GLU A 248 -34.79 -4.59 5.00
CA GLU A 248 -33.41 -4.86 4.61
C GLU A 248 -33.16 -6.36 4.53
N HIS A 249 -32.20 -6.73 3.67
CA HIS A 249 -31.64 -8.07 3.69
C HIS A 249 -30.35 -8.02 4.51
N GLU A 250 -30.34 -8.66 5.68
CA GLU A 250 -29.26 -8.52 6.69
C GLU A 250 -27.83 -8.68 6.11
N PRO A 251 -27.48 -9.74 5.35
CA PRO A 251 -26.18 -9.83 4.67
C PRO A 251 -25.77 -8.62 3.83
N VAL A 252 -26.72 -7.90 3.23
CA VAL A 252 -26.43 -6.76 2.35
C VAL A 252 -26.07 -5.51 3.15
N THR A 253 -26.68 -5.32 4.33
CA THR A 253 -26.35 -4.19 5.21
C THR A 253 -25.05 -4.41 5.95
N GLU A 254 -24.72 -5.67 6.25
CA GLU A 254 -23.48 -6.07 6.90
C GLU A 254 -22.27 -5.96 5.95
N ASP A 255 -22.22 -6.77 4.88
CA ASP A 255 -21.05 -6.87 4.01
C ASP A 255 -21.43 -7.43 2.61
N CYS A 256 -21.26 -6.60 1.57
CA CYS A 256 -21.53 -6.96 0.18
C CYS A 256 -20.75 -8.20 -0.29
N SER A 257 -19.56 -8.46 0.27
CA SER A 257 -18.69 -9.58 -0.11
C SER A 257 -19.15 -10.94 0.42
N LEU A 258 -20.14 -10.98 1.33
CA LEU A 258 -20.76 -12.24 1.75
C LEU A 258 -21.36 -12.97 0.53
N CYS A 259 -21.93 -12.22 -0.40
CA CYS A 259 -22.53 -12.75 -1.61
C CYS A 259 -21.67 -12.50 -2.87
N HIS A 260 -20.93 -11.39 -2.93
CA HIS A 260 -20.18 -10.98 -4.13
C HIS A 260 -18.67 -11.16 -3.99
N SER A 261 -18.00 -11.47 -5.10
CA SER A 261 -16.54 -11.42 -5.25
C SER A 261 -16.18 -10.16 -6.03
N PRO A 262 -15.68 -9.09 -5.38
CA PRO A 262 -15.47 -7.80 -6.04
C PRO A 262 -14.51 -7.83 -7.24
N HIS A 263 -13.59 -8.80 -7.28
CA HIS A 263 -12.60 -8.90 -8.35
C HIS A 263 -13.07 -9.78 -9.51
N GLY A 264 -13.87 -10.82 -9.26
CA GLY A 264 -14.40 -11.66 -10.32
C GLY A 264 -14.94 -13.00 -9.87
N SER A 265 -15.96 -13.48 -10.58
CA SER A 265 -16.58 -14.78 -10.35
C SER A 265 -16.89 -15.52 -11.64
N ILE A 266 -16.88 -16.85 -11.56
CA ILE A 266 -17.39 -17.72 -12.61
C ILE A 266 -18.93 -17.68 -12.68
N ASN A 267 -19.59 -17.27 -11.59
CA ASN A 267 -21.04 -17.12 -11.51
C ASN A 267 -21.45 -15.73 -12.04
N GLN A 268 -22.70 -15.59 -12.44
CA GLN A 268 -23.25 -14.30 -12.88
C GLN A 268 -23.28 -13.28 -11.73
N ALA A 269 -23.20 -12.00 -12.07
CA ALA A 269 -23.28 -10.89 -11.11
C ALA A 269 -22.25 -11.00 -9.98
N LEU A 270 -21.05 -11.49 -10.28
CA LEU A 270 -19.94 -11.59 -9.31
C LEU A 270 -20.25 -12.50 -8.11
N LEU A 271 -21.25 -13.38 -8.15
CA LEU A 271 -21.64 -14.13 -6.95
C LEU A 271 -20.60 -15.19 -6.52
N ASN A 272 -20.37 -15.34 -5.21
CA ASN A 272 -19.49 -16.39 -4.65
C ASN A 272 -20.03 -17.80 -4.95
N LYS A 273 -21.36 -17.96 -4.96
CA LYS A 273 -22.05 -19.19 -5.34
C LYS A 273 -23.24 -18.90 -6.24
N ARG A 274 -23.62 -19.86 -7.07
CA ARG A 274 -24.84 -19.76 -7.87
C ARG A 274 -26.09 -19.98 -7.00
N VAL A 275 -27.19 -19.39 -7.42
CA VAL A 275 -28.52 -19.65 -6.86
C VAL A 275 -29.00 -21.03 -7.38
N PRO A 276 -29.67 -21.88 -6.57
CA PRO A 276 -30.19 -21.63 -5.22
C PRO A 276 -29.19 -21.83 -4.07
N GLN A 277 -28.00 -22.39 -4.33
CA GLN A 277 -27.07 -22.79 -3.27
C GLN A 277 -26.71 -21.62 -2.35
N LEU A 278 -26.44 -20.44 -2.90
CA LEU A 278 -26.14 -19.23 -2.12
C LEU A 278 -27.22 -18.93 -1.07
N CYS A 279 -28.50 -19.01 -1.45
CA CYS A 279 -29.60 -18.73 -0.53
C CYS A 279 -29.74 -19.83 0.53
N GLN A 280 -29.50 -21.09 0.15
CA GLN A 280 -29.65 -22.26 1.02
C GLN A 280 -28.56 -22.33 2.10
N GLU A 281 -27.48 -21.56 2.00
CA GLU A 281 -26.47 -21.46 3.08
C GLU A 281 -27.07 -20.86 4.36
N CYS A 282 -28.02 -19.94 4.21
CA CYS A 282 -28.68 -19.28 5.33
C CYS A 282 -30.15 -19.72 5.47
N HIS A 283 -30.85 -19.98 4.37
CA HIS A 283 -32.28 -20.26 4.37
C HIS A 283 -32.61 -21.75 4.28
N SER A 284 -32.82 -22.37 5.45
CA SER A 284 -33.37 -23.74 5.57
C SER A 284 -34.90 -23.74 5.61
N VAL A 285 -35.55 -23.27 4.53
CA VAL A 285 -37.02 -23.21 4.46
C VAL A 285 -37.63 -24.38 3.67
N PRO A 286 -38.82 -24.88 4.03
CA PRO A 286 -39.38 -26.11 3.44
C PRO A 286 -39.51 -26.09 1.92
N HIS A 287 -39.81 -24.93 1.31
CA HIS A 287 -39.94 -24.80 -0.15
C HIS A 287 -38.61 -24.54 -0.88
N ALA A 288 -37.55 -24.19 -0.13
CA ALA A 288 -36.18 -24.10 -0.63
C ALA A 288 -35.44 -25.44 -0.54
N ASN A 289 -35.89 -26.36 0.33
CA ASN A 289 -35.23 -27.63 0.63
C ASN A 289 -35.97 -28.85 0.05
N VAL A 290 -36.60 -28.69 -1.12
CA VAL A 290 -37.22 -29.79 -1.87
C VAL A 290 -36.26 -30.33 -2.92
N SER A 291 -36.29 -31.64 -3.19
CA SER A 291 -35.62 -32.24 -4.35
C SER A 291 -36.11 -31.52 -5.60
N ILE A 292 -35.23 -30.80 -6.28
CA ILE A 292 -35.60 -30.02 -7.46
C ILE A 292 -35.42 -30.91 -8.69
N PRO A 293 -36.50 -31.37 -9.35
CA PRO A 293 -36.39 -32.19 -10.56
C PRO A 293 -35.64 -31.42 -11.65
N GLU A 294 -34.87 -32.12 -12.48
CA GLU A 294 -34.28 -31.54 -13.69
C GLU A 294 -35.40 -30.92 -14.55
N GLY A 295 -35.48 -29.59 -14.57
CA GLY A 295 -36.47 -28.85 -15.36
C GLY A 295 -37.30 -27.79 -14.64
N ASP A 296 -37.32 -27.77 -13.30
CA ASP A 296 -38.17 -26.86 -12.50
C ASP A 296 -37.71 -25.38 -12.58
N LEU A 297 -38.66 -24.43 -12.58
CA LEU A 297 -38.45 -22.98 -12.48
C LEU A 297 -37.67 -22.58 -11.23
N LYS A 298 -37.68 -23.42 -10.18
CA LYS A 298 -36.84 -23.25 -8.98
C LYS A 298 -35.35 -23.46 -9.25
N VAL A 299 -34.97 -24.04 -10.39
CA VAL A 299 -33.57 -24.22 -10.86
C VAL A 299 -33.29 -23.53 -12.20
N ARG A 300 -34.31 -23.20 -12.99
CA ARG A 300 -34.15 -22.52 -14.30
C ARG A 300 -34.42 -21.02 -14.24
N GLY A 301 -33.67 -20.24 -15.02
CA GLY A 301 -33.81 -18.78 -15.10
C GLY A 301 -33.24 -18.09 -13.86
N GLY A 302 -34.10 -17.44 -13.07
CA GLY A 302 -33.72 -16.73 -11.84
C GLY A 302 -33.77 -17.56 -10.55
N SER A 303 -34.20 -18.84 -10.60
CA SER A 303 -34.34 -19.69 -9.40
C SER A 303 -35.14 -18.98 -8.29
N CYS A 304 -34.59 -18.79 -7.09
CA CYS A 304 -35.20 -18.05 -5.98
C CYS A 304 -35.64 -16.63 -6.38
N LEU A 305 -34.87 -15.98 -7.26
CA LEU A 305 -35.09 -14.60 -7.70
C LEU A 305 -36.33 -14.43 -8.59
N ASN A 306 -36.89 -15.53 -9.11
CA ASN A 306 -38.16 -15.48 -9.85
C ASN A 306 -39.32 -15.00 -8.95
N CYS A 307 -39.21 -15.20 -7.63
CA CYS A 307 -40.21 -14.75 -6.66
C CYS A 307 -39.63 -13.73 -5.67
N HIS A 308 -38.35 -13.86 -5.32
CA HIS A 308 -37.64 -13.01 -4.35
C HIS A 308 -36.66 -12.09 -5.09
N ASN A 309 -37.17 -11.09 -5.79
CA ASN A 309 -36.35 -10.23 -6.66
C ASN A 309 -35.76 -8.99 -5.96
N GLN A 310 -36.20 -8.66 -4.74
CA GLN A 310 -35.69 -7.53 -3.95
C GLN A 310 -34.63 -7.96 -2.93
N ILE A 311 -33.68 -8.80 -3.35
CA ILE A 311 -32.64 -9.37 -2.46
C ILE A 311 -31.71 -8.33 -1.81
N HIS A 312 -31.71 -7.09 -2.29
CA HIS A 312 -30.91 -6.00 -1.73
C HIS A 312 -31.70 -5.10 -0.77
N GLY A 313 -32.94 -5.48 -0.44
CA GLY A 313 -33.85 -4.69 0.38
C GLY A 313 -34.93 -4.00 -0.44
N THR A 314 -36.03 -3.61 0.24
CA THR A 314 -37.21 -2.99 -0.37
C THR A 314 -37.90 -2.02 0.59
N ASN A 315 -38.49 -0.96 0.03
CA ASN A 315 -39.33 -0.01 0.76
C ASN A 315 -40.83 -0.33 0.68
N HIS A 316 -41.21 -1.44 0.05
CA HIS A 316 -42.61 -1.82 -0.08
C HIS A 316 -43.19 -2.24 1.29
N PRO A 317 -44.37 -1.74 1.73
CA PRO A 317 -44.93 -2.07 3.05
C PRO A 317 -45.04 -3.58 3.34
N ASN A 318 -45.42 -4.35 2.31
CA ASN A 318 -45.45 -5.81 2.36
C ASN A 318 -44.22 -6.48 1.73
N GLY A 319 -43.03 -5.99 2.06
CA GLY A 319 -41.73 -6.38 1.50
C GLY A 319 -40.90 -7.31 2.37
N GLN A 320 -41.41 -7.77 3.53
CA GLN A 320 -40.72 -8.64 4.49
C GLN A 320 -40.04 -9.89 3.90
N SER A 321 -40.62 -10.43 2.82
CA SER A 321 -40.08 -11.60 2.12
C SER A 321 -39.28 -11.25 0.86
N LEU A 322 -38.96 -9.97 0.62
CA LEU A 322 -38.13 -9.49 -0.50
C LEU A 322 -38.68 -9.84 -1.89
N ARG A 323 -40.01 -9.86 -2.03
CA ARG A 323 -40.72 -10.21 -3.28
C ARG A 323 -41.14 -9.01 -4.12
N ARG A 324 -41.13 -7.80 -3.54
CA ARG A 324 -41.62 -6.56 -4.15
C ARG A 324 -41.11 -5.36 -3.38
#